data_AF-A0A2V5Y448-F1
#
_entry.id   AF-A0A2V5Y448-F1
#
_cell.length_a   1.000
_cell.length_b   1.000
_cell.length_c   1.000
_cell.angle_alpha   90.00
_cell.angle_beta   90.00
_cell.angle_gamma   90.00
#
_symmetry.space_group_name_H-M   'P 1'
#
loop_
_entity.id
_entity.type
_entity.pdbx_description
1 polymer ?
#
loop_
_entity_poly.entity_id
_entity_poly.type
_entity_poly.pdbx_seq_one_letter_code
_entity_poly.pdbx_strand_id
1 'polypeptide(L)'
;MGTSGTAAAAADSQVCSEHTLRGLYLSSWDGYANIGGNLVPKTVMEGKRFNGDGTWFNEFGTVNIGGTTILNTGGFGGTYTVAADCTGTLSVPNGPTLNLYVGPGGQKYWFTQTTGGLGTGTATREP
;
A
#
# COMPACT_ATOMS: atom_id res chain seq x y z
N MET A 1 -11.96 2.34 51.00
CA MET A 1 -12.54 2.38 49.65
C MET A 1 -11.55 3.08 48.73
N GLY A 2 -10.71 2.31 48.04
CA GLY A 2 -9.76 2.85 47.06
C GLY A 2 -10.32 2.60 45.67
N THR A 3 -10.62 3.66 44.93
CA THR A 3 -11.05 3.57 43.53
C THR A 3 -9.83 3.23 42.68
N SER A 4 -9.74 1.98 42.23
CA SER A 4 -8.82 1.60 41.16
C SER A 4 -9.28 2.31 39.89
N GLY A 5 -8.61 3.41 39.55
CA GLY A 5 -8.77 4.05 38.24
C GLY A 5 -8.22 3.10 37.18
N THR A 6 -9.09 2.53 36.35
CA THR A 6 -8.67 2.00 35.06
C THR A 6 -8.12 3.17 34.26
N ALA A 7 -6.80 3.30 34.21
CA ALA A 7 -6.15 4.09 33.18
C ALA A 7 -6.56 3.45 31.86
N ALA A 8 -7.56 4.03 31.19
CA ALA A 8 -7.70 3.82 29.77
C ALA A 8 -6.34 4.21 29.19
N ALA A 9 -5.61 3.23 28.67
CA ALA A 9 -4.48 3.52 27.81
C ALA A 9 -5.04 4.48 26.77
N ALA A 10 -4.62 5.74 26.83
CA ALA A 10 -4.80 6.62 25.70
C ALA A 10 -4.26 5.80 24.54
N ALA A 11 -5.13 5.44 23.59
CA ALA A 11 -4.64 5.01 22.30
C ALA A 11 -3.73 6.16 21.89
N ASP A 12 -2.42 5.94 21.98
CA ASP A 12 -1.42 6.85 21.45
C ASP A 12 -1.93 7.10 20.04
N SER A 13 -2.49 8.29 19.80
CA SER A 13 -3.10 8.61 18.53
C SER A 13 -1.95 8.49 17.55
N GLN A 14 -1.89 7.39 16.81
CA GLN A 14 -0.70 7.05 16.06
C GLN A 14 -0.56 8.12 15.00
N VAL A 15 0.29 9.13 15.23
CA VAL A 15 0.36 10.31 14.38
C VAL A 15 1.11 9.91 13.11
N CYS A 16 0.37 9.32 12.17
CA CYS A 16 0.88 8.97 10.86
C CYS A 16 0.93 10.20 9.94
N SER A 17 1.83 10.15 8.97
CA SER A 17 1.95 11.13 7.88
C SER A 17 2.63 10.45 6.68
N GLU A 18 2.82 11.15 5.56
CA GLU A 18 3.57 10.57 4.44
C GLU A 18 4.96 10.08 4.86
N HIS A 19 5.58 10.75 5.85
CA HIS A 19 6.89 10.40 6.38
C HIS A 19 6.93 9.04 7.11
N THR A 20 5.77 8.51 7.50
CA THR A 20 5.63 7.18 8.09
C THR A 20 6.00 6.09 7.08
N LEU A 21 5.67 6.26 5.80
CA LEU A 21 6.09 5.36 4.72
C LEU A 21 7.34 5.93 4.05
N ARG A 22 8.49 5.27 4.23
CA ARG A 22 9.77 5.68 3.62
C ARG A 22 10.67 4.48 3.41
N GLY A 23 11.50 4.46 2.38
CA GLY A 23 12.37 3.32 2.09
C GLY A 23 11.68 2.25 1.22
N LEU A 24 12.34 1.10 1.09
CA LEU A 24 11.92 0.01 0.21
C LEU A 24 10.92 -0.92 0.91
N TYR A 25 9.88 -1.30 0.18
CA TYR A 25 8.88 -2.26 0.63
C TYR A 25 8.72 -3.36 -0.41
N LEU A 26 8.75 -4.61 0.03
CA LEU A 26 8.28 -5.72 -0.79
C LEU A 26 6.77 -5.86 -0.64
N SER A 27 6.06 -5.64 -1.74
CA SER A 27 4.60 -5.76 -1.83
C SER A 27 4.20 -7.01 -2.58
N SER A 28 3.14 -7.66 -2.11
CA SER A 28 2.51 -8.80 -2.78
C SER A 28 0.99 -8.67 -2.71
N TRP A 29 0.33 -8.82 -3.85
CA TRP A 29 -1.12 -8.74 -3.93
C TRP A 29 -1.66 -9.43 -5.17
N ASP A 30 -2.93 -9.81 -5.09
CA ASP A 30 -3.65 -10.52 -6.13
C ASP A 30 -5.11 -10.07 -6.21
N GLY A 31 -5.79 -10.51 -7.26
CA GLY A 31 -7.18 -10.19 -7.51
C GLY A 31 -7.47 -10.19 -9.01
N TYR A 32 -8.17 -9.17 -9.48
CA TYR A 32 -8.64 -9.04 -10.85
C TYR A 32 -8.39 -7.63 -11.40
N ALA A 33 -7.78 -7.54 -12.59
CA ALA A 33 -7.78 -6.32 -13.39
C ALA A 33 -9.11 -6.19 -14.13
N ASN A 34 -9.63 -4.97 -14.27
CA ASN A 34 -10.76 -4.72 -15.16
C ASN A 34 -10.26 -4.28 -16.53
N ILE A 35 -10.39 -5.13 -17.54
CA ILE A 35 -9.98 -4.88 -18.93
C ILE A 35 -11.23 -4.84 -19.80
N GLY A 36 -11.64 -3.64 -20.22
CA GLY A 36 -12.82 -3.45 -21.09
C GLY A 36 -14.12 -3.96 -20.46
N GLY A 37 -14.26 -3.91 -19.14
CA GLY A 37 -15.41 -4.43 -18.41
C GLY A 37 -15.27 -5.88 -17.92
N ASN A 38 -14.22 -6.59 -18.36
CA ASN A 38 -14.00 -7.98 -17.96
C ASN A 38 -12.98 -8.08 -16.82
N LEU A 39 -13.33 -8.84 -15.79
CA LEU A 39 -12.41 -9.14 -14.68
C LEU A 39 -11.47 -10.26 -15.07
N VAL A 40 -10.18 -9.94 -15.16
CA VAL A 40 -9.10 -10.85 -15.54
C VAL A 40 -8.20 -11.07 -14.34
N PRO A 41 -7.90 -12.32 -13.93
CA PRO A 41 -7.05 -12.60 -12.78
C PRO A 41 -5.69 -11.92 -12.88
N LYS A 42 -5.15 -11.48 -11.75
CA LYS A 42 -3.81 -10.94 -11.69
C LYS A 42 -3.07 -11.33 -10.41
N THR A 43 -1.75 -11.34 -10.52
CA THR A 43 -0.84 -11.43 -9.38
C THR A 43 0.28 -10.42 -9.56
N VAL A 44 0.69 -9.80 -8.47
CA VAL A 44 1.65 -8.70 -8.48
C VAL A 44 2.60 -8.85 -7.30
N MET A 45 3.90 -8.76 -7.58
CA MET A 45 4.95 -8.65 -6.58
C MET A 45 5.91 -7.54 -6.99
N GLU A 46 6.12 -6.54 -6.13
CA GLU A 46 6.95 -5.36 -6.46
C GLU A 46 7.77 -4.89 -5.26
N GLY A 47 9.01 -4.48 -5.53
CA GLY A 47 9.81 -3.67 -4.63
C GLY A 47 9.50 -2.20 -4.85
N LYS A 48 8.74 -1.59 -3.93
CA LYS A 48 8.27 -0.21 -4.01
C LYS A 48 9.03 0.68 -3.03
N ARG A 49 9.72 1.71 -3.53
CA ARG A 49 10.35 2.74 -2.70
C ARG A 49 9.39 3.91 -2.45
N PHE A 50 9.15 4.18 -1.18
CA PHE A 50 8.48 5.40 -0.73
C PHE A 50 9.52 6.46 -0.34
N ASN A 51 9.32 7.69 -0.79
CA ASN A 51 10.25 8.79 -0.53
C ASN A 51 9.99 9.51 0.80
N GLY A 52 8.83 9.29 1.44
CA GLY A 52 8.45 9.95 2.69
C GLY A 52 7.86 11.35 2.50
N ASP A 53 7.56 11.73 1.26
CA ASP A 53 7.07 13.06 0.85
C ASP A 53 5.77 13.00 0.03
N GLY A 54 5.12 11.84 0.00
CA GLY A 54 3.92 11.60 -0.81
C GLY A 54 4.21 11.07 -2.22
N THR A 55 5.48 10.80 -2.57
CA THR A 55 5.86 10.16 -3.83
C THR A 55 6.48 8.77 -3.65
N TRP A 56 6.30 7.91 -4.65
CA TRP A 56 6.87 6.56 -4.67
C TRP A 56 7.27 6.14 -6.07
N PHE A 57 8.15 5.15 -6.17
CA PHE A 57 8.46 4.45 -7.41
C PHE A 57 8.78 2.97 -7.17
N ASN A 58 8.63 2.13 -8.19
CA ASN A 58 9.05 0.75 -8.17
C ASN A 58 10.53 0.65 -8.52
N GLU A 59 11.29 -0.09 -7.73
CA GLU A 59 12.66 -0.50 -8.07
C GLU A 59 12.66 -1.73 -8.98
N PHE A 60 11.77 -2.67 -8.71
CA PHE A 60 11.62 -3.92 -9.45
C PHE A 60 10.21 -4.48 -9.25
N GLY A 61 9.83 -5.45 -10.07
CA GLY A 61 8.60 -6.20 -9.86
C GLY A 61 8.20 -7.04 -11.05
N THR A 62 7.20 -7.88 -10.80
CA THR A 62 6.54 -8.75 -11.77
C THR A 62 5.04 -8.58 -11.60
N VAL A 63 4.37 -8.37 -12.73
CA VAL A 63 2.90 -8.32 -12.83
C VAL A 63 2.47 -9.38 -13.81
N ASN A 64 1.54 -10.25 -13.42
CA ASN A 64 0.87 -11.15 -14.35
C ASN A 64 -0.62 -10.78 -14.39
N ILE A 65 -1.16 -10.59 -15.60
CA ILE A 65 -2.60 -10.32 -15.81
C ILE A 65 -3.08 -11.28 -16.89
N GLY A 66 -3.98 -12.20 -16.52
CA GLY A 66 -4.59 -13.16 -17.44
C GLY A 66 -3.57 -14.05 -18.16
N GLY A 67 -2.40 -14.30 -17.56
CA GLY A 67 -1.30 -15.04 -18.18
C GLY A 67 -0.28 -14.17 -18.93
N THR A 68 -0.55 -12.88 -19.14
CA THR A 68 0.43 -11.94 -19.71
C THR A 68 1.36 -11.44 -18.59
N THR A 69 2.65 -11.76 -18.69
CA THR A 69 3.65 -11.35 -17.70
C THR A 69 4.39 -10.10 -18.15
N ILE A 70 4.42 -9.10 -17.27
CA ILE A 70 5.28 -7.93 -17.36
C ILE A 70 6.39 -8.11 -16.32
N LEU A 71 7.63 -8.21 -16.81
CA LEU A 71 8.82 -8.23 -15.98
C LEU A 71 9.40 -6.83 -15.88
N ASN A 72 10.06 -6.55 -14.76
CA ASN A 72 10.76 -5.30 -14.50
C ASN A 72 9.84 -4.08 -14.55
N THR A 73 8.96 -3.96 -13.56
CA THR A 73 8.14 -2.76 -13.35
C THR A 73 8.93 -1.57 -12.77
N GLY A 74 10.26 -1.58 -12.89
CA GLY A 74 11.14 -0.52 -12.39
C GLY A 74 10.89 0.82 -13.08
N GLY A 75 10.97 1.91 -12.32
CA GLY A 75 10.81 3.28 -12.81
C GLY A 75 9.36 3.77 -12.88
N PHE A 76 8.36 2.88 -12.80
CA PHE A 76 6.97 3.31 -12.61
C PHE A 76 6.81 3.93 -11.22
N GLY A 77 6.18 5.08 -11.14
CA GLY A 77 5.95 5.77 -9.87
C GLY A 77 4.63 6.50 -9.84
N GLY A 78 4.33 7.10 -8.69
CA GLY A 78 3.07 7.76 -8.46
C GLY A 78 3.06 8.51 -7.14
N THR A 79 1.86 8.76 -6.64
CA THR A 79 1.65 9.51 -5.40
C THR A 79 0.94 8.66 -4.36
N TYR A 80 1.09 9.05 -3.09
CA TYR A 80 0.35 8.50 -1.98
C TYR A 80 0.07 9.57 -0.93
N THR A 81 -0.91 9.31 -0.08
CA THR A 81 -1.24 10.08 1.12
C THR A 81 -1.23 9.18 2.33
N VAL A 82 -0.97 9.73 3.50
CA VAL A 82 -1.20 9.07 4.79
C VAL A 82 -1.73 10.11 5.76
N ALA A 83 -2.97 9.92 6.21
CA ALA A 83 -3.60 10.76 7.21
C ALA A 83 -3.12 10.41 8.63
N ALA A 84 -3.45 11.29 9.58
CA ALA A 84 -3.08 11.14 10.98
C ALA A 84 -3.72 9.94 11.68
N ASP A 85 -4.72 9.29 11.06
CA ASP A 85 -5.34 8.04 11.52
C ASP A 85 -4.71 6.79 10.89
N CYS A 86 -3.58 6.95 10.19
CA CYS A 86 -2.85 5.89 9.47
C CYS A 86 -3.63 5.26 8.32
N THR A 87 -4.70 5.89 7.85
CA THR A 87 -5.32 5.58 6.57
C THR A 87 -4.71 6.41 5.46
N GLY A 88 -4.85 5.97 4.21
CA GLY A 88 -4.25 6.70 3.10
C GLY A 88 -4.73 6.20 1.76
N THR A 89 -4.17 6.77 0.71
CA THR A 89 -4.40 6.32 -0.66
C THR A 89 -3.08 6.21 -1.41
N LEU A 90 -3.01 5.32 -2.41
CA LEU A 90 -1.92 5.22 -3.36
C LEU A 90 -2.50 5.26 -4.76
N SER A 91 -1.95 6.13 -5.61
CA SER A 91 -2.37 6.26 -7.01
C SER A 91 -1.24 5.86 -7.95
N VAL A 92 -1.54 4.95 -8.87
CA VAL A 92 -0.69 4.60 -10.01
C VAL A 92 -1.16 5.41 -11.22
N PRO A 93 -0.29 6.20 -11.89
CA PRO A 93 -0.66 6.92 -13.11
C PRO A 93 -1.23 5.98 -14.17
N ASN A 94 -2.41 6.32 -14.71
CA ASN A 94 -3.15 5.49 -15.67
C ASN A 94 -3.43 4.05 -15.17
N GLY A 95 -3.41 3.84 -13.86
CA GLY A 95 -3.53 2.54 -13.23
C GLY A 95 -4.50 2.55 -12.05
N PRO A 96 -4.38 1.59 -11.12
CA PRO A 96 -5.27 1.49 -9.98
C PRO A 96 -5.03 2.58 -8.94
N THR A 97 -6.10 2.91 -8.22
CA THR A 97 -6.05 3.55 -6.91
C THR A 97 -6.27 2.51 -5.82
N LEU A 98 -5.53 2.64 -4.72
CA LEU A 98 -5.59 1.76 -3.56
C LEU A 98 -5.90 2.57 -2.31
N ASN A 99 -6.70 2.02 -1.39
CA ASN A 99 -6.75 2.49 0.00
C ASN A 99 -5.65 1.80 0.81
N LEU A 100 -5.01 2.53 1.71
CA LEU A 100 -3.92 2.06 2.56
C LEU A 100 -4.36 2.04 4.03
N TYR A 101 -3.84 1.06 4.78
CA TYR A 101 -3.88 0.99 6.23
C TYR A 101 -2.47 0.74 6.73
N VAL A 102 -1.87 1.72 7.41
CA VAL A 102 -0.47 1.70 7.80
C VAL A 102 -0.33 1.17 9.23
N GLY A 103 0.45 0.12 9.39
CA GLY A 103 0.77 -0.46 10.70
C GLY A 103 1.75 0.40 11.50
N PRO A 104 1.94 0.08 12.79
CA PRO A 104 2.85 0.81 13.68
C PRO A 104 4.25 1.01 13.08
N GLY A 105 4.77 2.23 13.19
CA GLY A 105 6.10 2.60 12.70
C GLY A 105 6.29 2.47 11.17
N GLY A 106 5.20 2.25 10.42
CA GLY A 106 5.26 2.07 8.96
C GLY A 106 6.03 0.82 8.54
N GLN A 107 6.15 -0.21 9.37
CA GLN A 107 6.87 -1.44 9.01
C GLN A 107 6.10 -2.34 8.04
N LYS A 108 4.76 -2.25 8.09
CA LYS A 108 3.86 -2.97 7.21
C LYS A 108 2.67 -2.09 6.87
N TYR A 109 2.14 -2.21 5.67
CA TYR A 109 0.84 -1.66 5.33
C TYR A 109 0.00 -2.68 4.56
N TRP A 110 -1.31 -2.57 4.70
CA TRP A 110 -2.31 -3.33 3.94
C TRP A 110 -2.97 -2.40 2.96
N PHE A 111 -3.45 -2.95 1.86
CA PHE A 111 -4.14 -2.14 0.88
C PHE A 111 -5.22 -2.92 0.14
N THR A 112 -6.23 -2.19 -0.30
CA THR A 112 -7.29 -2.70 -1.15
C THR A 112 -7.46 -1.81 -2.37
N GLN A 113 -7.67 -2.40 -3.53
CA GLN A 113 -7.89 -1.67 -4.77
C GLN A 113 -9.31 -1.10 -4.80
N THR A 114 -9.43 0.19 -5.10
CA THR A 114 -10.71 0.91 -5.17
C THR A 114 -11.10 1.33 -6.59
N THR A 115 -10.14 1.35 -7.53
CA THR A 115 -10.39 1.64 -8.96
C THR A 115 -9.55 0.73 -9.87
N GLY A 116 -10.00 0.51 -11.11
CA GLY A 116 -9.27 -0.28 -12.11
C GLY A 116 -9.32 -1.81 -11.92
N GLY A 117 -10.21 -2.31 -11.05
CA GLY A 117 -10.30 -3.73 -10.70
C GLY A 117 -10.59 -3.95 -9.21
N LEU A 118 -10.31 -5.17 -8.75
CA LEU A 118 -10.49 -5.62 -7.38
C LEU A 118 -9.20 -6.34 -6.95
N GLY A 119 -8.76 -6.14 -5.72
CA GLY A 119 -7.59 -6.83 -5.22
C GLY A 119 -7.19 -6.32 -3.85
N THR A 120 -6.41 -7.13 -3.16
CA THR A 120 -5.92 -6.81 -1.83
C THR A 120 -4.53 -7.38 -1.65
N GLY A 121 -3.76 -6.76 -0.77
CA GLY A 121 -2.52 -7.36 -0.32
C GLY A 121 -1.82 -6.51 0.70
N THR A 122 -0.52 -6.77 0.84
CA THR A 122 0.29 -6.15 1.87
C THR A 122 1.66 -5.83 1.35
N ALA A 123 2.35 -4.92 2.04
CA ALA A 123 3.77 -4.73 1.84
C ALA A 123 4.50 -4.60 3.17
N THR A 124 5.71 -5.14 3.22
CA THR A 124 6.60 -5.09 4.38
C THR A 124 7.84 -4.29 4.01
N ARG A 125 8.31 -3.45 4.94
CA ARG A 125 9.53 -2.67 4.76
C ARG A 125 10.75 -3.60 4.79
N GLU A 126 11.63 -3.44 3.82
CA GLU A 126 12.91 -4.15 3.79
C GLU A 126 13.95 -3.47 4.71
N PRO A 127 14.93 -4.23 5.24
CA PRO A 127 16.00 -3.69 6.09
C PRO A 127 16.86 -2.60 5.45
#